data_AF-A0A1Z9PLC9-F1
#
_entry.id   AF-A0A1Z9PLC9-F1
#
_cell.length_a   1.000
_cell.length_b   1.000
_cell.length_c   1.000
_cell.angle_alpha   90.00
_cell.angle_beta   90.00
_cell.angle_gamma   90.00
#
_symmetry.space_group_name_H-M   'P 1'
#
loop_
_entity.id
_entity.type
_entity.pdbx_description
1 polymer ?
#
loop_
_entity_poly.entity_id
_entity_poly.type
_entity_poly.pdbx_seq_one_letter_code
_entity_poly.pdbx_strand_id
1 'polypeptide(L)'
;MHRTYKPDFVDRETGDYIETKGFFRTGDTQKYTSIRDSIAPIKLIFVLSDPDKKVRKGAKITMGQWCDKEGFEFYTVDEYMIHVTNNG
;
A
#
# COMPACT_ATOMS: atom_id res chain seq x y z
N MET A 1 20.73 -7.35 8.77
CA MET A 1 20.79 -5.96 8.25
C MET A 1 19.54 -5.25 8.72
N HIS A 2 19.65 -4.17 9.49
CA HIS A 2 18.50 -3.38 9.92
C HIS A 2 18.26 -2.27 8.87
N ARG A 3 17.05 -2.18 8.32
CA ARG A 3 16.66 -1.16 7.33
C ARG A 3 15.49 -0.37 7.89
N THR A 4 15.64 0.93 7.99
CA THR A 4 14.55 1.84 8.34
C THR A 4 13.64 2.02 7.13
N TYR A 5 12.37 1.66 7.26
CA TYR A 5 11.35 1.99 6.27
C TYR A 5 10.83 3.39 6.53
N LYS A 6 10.71 4.20 5.46
CA LYS A 6 10.10 5.52 5.50
C LYS A 6 8.90 5.49 4.55
N PRO A 7 7.66 5.52 5.08
CA PRO A 7 6.48 5.65 4.23
C PRO A 7 6.40 7.05 3.61
N ASP A 8 5.54 7.22 2.62
CA ASP A 8 5.30 8.54 2.03
C ASP A 8 4.61 9.45 3.06
N PHE A 9 3.63 8.92 3.79
CA PHE A 9 2.92 9.61 4.86
C PHE A 9 2.66 8.70 6.06
N VAL A 10 2.36 9.32 7.20
CA VAL A 10 1.92 8.65 8.42
C VAL A 10 0.62 9.31 8.84
N ASP A 11 -0.42 8.51 9.04
CA ASP A 11 -1.70 8.96 9.57
C ASP A 11 -1.48 9.52 10.98
N ARG A 12 -2.00 10.71 11.26
CA ARG A 12 -1.76 11.38 12.55
C ARG A 12 -2.64 10.84 13.67
N GLU A 13 -3.76 10.21 13.34
CA GLU A 13 -4.73 9.70 14.29
C GLU A 13 -4.50 8.22 14.56
N THR A 14 -4.34 7.42 13.51
CA THR A 14 -4.13 5.97 13.66
C THR A 14 -2.66 5.58 13.78
N GLY A 15 -1.75 6.39 13.23
CA GLY A 15 -0.33 6.04 13.11
C GLY A 15 -0.01 5.11 11.94
N ASP A 16 -1.01 4.78 11.11
CA ASP A 16 -0.83 3.89 9.97
C ASP A 16 0.06 4.51 8.89
N TYR A 17 0.78 3.65 8.19
CA TYR A 17 1.70 4.05 7.13
C TYR A 17 0.97 4.08 5.80
N ILE A 18 1.14 5.17 5.06
CA ILE A 18 0.51 5.36 3.76
C ILE A 18 1.59 5.42 2.69
N GLU A 19 1.46 4.58 1.66
CA GLU A 19 2.37 4.51 0.52
C GLU A 19 1.61 4.77 -0.78
N THR A 20 2.08 5.74 -1.56
CA THR A 20 1.50 6.10 -2.85
C THR A 20 2.20 5.38 -3.99
N LYS A 21 1.44 4.79 -4.93
CA LYS A 21 2.02 4.09 -6.10
C LYS A 21 1.26 4.31 -7.41
N GLY A 22 2.03 4.71 -8.43
CA GLY A 22 1.59 4.63 -9.82
C GLY A 22 1.83 3.27 -10.47
N PHE A 23 2.87 2.55 -10.02
CA PHE A 23 3.26 1.21 -10.45
C PHE A 23 4.22 0.60 -9.42
N PHE A 24 4.29 -0.73 -9.37
CA PHE A 24 5.31 -1.43 -8.58
C PHE A 24 6.58 -1.64 -9.38
N ARG A 25 7.71 -1.41 -8.72
CA ARG A 25 9.05 -1.70 -9.24
C ARG A 25 9.44 -3.14 -8.92
N THR A 26 10.48 -3.62 -9.59
CA THR A 26 11.07 -4.92 -9.27
C THR A 26 11.46 -4.97 -7.80
N GLY A 27 10.96 -5.98 -7.08
CA GLY A 27 11.21 -6.18 -5.66
C GLY A 27 10.22 -5.51 -4.71
N ASP A 28 9.33 -4.62 -5.19
CA ASP A 28 8.38 -3.92 -4.32
C ASP A 28 7.45 -4.88 -3.60
N THR A 29 6.92 -5.90 -4.29
CA THR A 29 6.00 -6.85 -3.65
C THR A 29 6.65 -7.57 -2.47
N GLN A 30 7.90 -8.02 -2.62
CA GLN A 30 8.63 -8.68 -1.53
C GLN A 30 8.99 -7.70 -0.41
N LYS A 31 9.41 -6.48 -0.78
CA LYS A 31 9.73 -5.42 0.17
C LYS A 31 8.52 -5.10 1.05
N TYR A 32 7.35 -4.89 0.45
CA TYR A 32 6.14 -4.50 1.17
C TYR A 32 5.57 -5.62 2.03
N THR A 33 5.59 -6.88 1.58
CA THR A 33 5.19 -8.00 2.45
C THR A 33 6.12 -8.14 3.65
N SER A 34 7.44 -8.01 3.45
CA SER A 34 8.40 -8.00 4.57
C SER A 34 8.18 -6.84 5.54
N ILE A 35 7.82 -5.65 5.03
CA ILE A 35 7.49 -4.49 5.89
C ILE A 35 6.24 -4.80 6.70
N ARG A 36 5.13 -5.21 6.05
CA ARG A 36 3.87 -5.60 6.71
C ARG A 36 4.12 -6.53 7.90
N ASP A 37 4.90 -7.59 7.67
CA ASP A 37 5.19 -8.60 8.68
C ASP A 37 6.07 -8.05 9.83
N SER A 38 6.80 -6.96 9.59
CA SER A 38 7.72 -6.36 10.57
C SER A 38 7.15 -5.18 11.36
N ILE A 39 6.09 -4.52 10.86
CA ILE A 39 5.56 -3.28 11.46
C ILE A 39 4.26 -3.49 12.25
N ALA A 40 3.74 -4.72 12.33
CA ALA A 40 2.55 -5.01 13.09
C ALA A 40 2.70 -4.49 14.54
N PRO A 41 1.69 -3.79 15.10
CA PRO A 41 0.30 -3.71 14.63
C PRO A 41 0.00 -2.59 13.63
N ILE A 42 0.98 -1.78 13.20
CA ILE A 42 0.78 -0.67 12.27
C ILE A 42 0.39 -1.21 10.88
N LYS A 43 -0.65 -0.65 10.26
CA LYS A 43 -1.03 -1.03 8.90
C LYS A 43 -0.20 -0.29 7.86
N LEU A 44 0.06 -0.95 6.74
CA LEU A 44 0.59 -0.32 5.54
C LEU A 44 -0.54 -0.23 4.50
N ILE A 45 -1.06 0.98 4.29
CA ILE A 45 -2.16 1.28 3.38
C ILE A 45 -1.59 1.81 2.07
N PHE A 46 -2.12 1.33 0.94
CA PHE A 46 -1.72 1.81 -0.38
C PHE A 46 -2.72 2.80 -0.97
N VAL A 47 -2.21 3.92 -1.48
CA VAL A 47 -2.97 4.82 -2.36
C VAL A 47 -2.46 4.62 -3.78
N LEU A 48 -3.25 3.91 -4.60
CA LEU A 48 -2.89 3.52 -5.95
C LEU A 48 -3.44 4.54 -6.95
N SER A 49 -2.62 4.93 -7.95
CA SER A 49 -3.13 5.77 -9.04
C SER A 49 -4.22 5.07 -9.86
N ASP A 50 -4.11 3.74 -9.94
CA ASP A 50 -4.97 2.86 -10.74
C ASP A 50 -4.76 1.42 -10.24
N PRO A 51 -5.71 0.82 -9.50
CA PRO A 51 -5.60 -0.53 -8.97
C PRO A 51 -5.64 -1.62 -10.06
N ASP A 52 -6.13 -1.32 -11.26
CA ASP A 52 -6.28 -2.28 -12.37
C ASP A 52 -5.00 -2.46 -13.18
N LYS A 53 -3.99 -1.61 -12.97
CA LYS A 53 -2.66 -1.81 -13.55
C LYS A 53 -2.06 -3.12 -13.08
N LYS A 54 -1.46 -3.85 -14.02
CA LYS A 54 -0.73 -5.08 -13.72
C LYS A 54 0.47 -4.79 -12.81
N VAL A 55 0.72 -5.69 -11.84
CA VAL A 55 1.87 -5.60 -10.92
C VAL A 55 3.20 -5.42 -11.66
N ARG A 56 3.32 -6.03 -12.84
CA ARG A 56 4.40 -5.83 -13.80
C ARG A 56 3.92 -6.17 -15.21
N LYS A 57 4.68 -5.78 -16.24
CA LYS A 57 4.39 -6.15 -17.63
C LYS A 57 4.25 -7.68 -17.77
N GLY A 58 3.13 -8.13 -18.33
CA GLY A 58 2.81 -9.55 -18.52
C GLY A 58 2.32 -10.30 -17.27
N ALA A 59 2.17 -9.63 -16.11
CA ALA A 59 1.57 -10.25 -14.95
C ALA A 59 0.08 -10.54 -15.17
N LYS A 60 -0.40 -11.63 -14.57
CA LYS A 60 -1.83 -11.99 -14.59
C LYS A 60 -2.66 -11.12 -13.64
N ILE A 61 -2.08 -10.74 -12.50
CA ILE A 61 -2.77 -9.98 -11.44
C ILE A 61 -2.51 -8.48 -11.53
N THR A 62 -3.49 -7.69 -11.14
CA THR A 62 -3.40 -6.22 -10.96
C THR A 62 -2.79 -5.86 -9.60
N MET A 63 -2.45 -4.59 -9.39
CA MET A 63 -1.94 -4.11 -8.10
C MET A 63 -3.00 -4.26 -7.01
N GLY A 64 -4.26 -3.89 -7.28
CA GLY A 64 -5.37 -4.08 -6.33
C GLY A 64 -5.56 -5.56 -5.97
N GLN A 65 -5.59 -6.45 -6.96
CA GLN A 65 -5.69 -7.90 -6.72
C GLN A 65 -4.51 -8.46 -5.92
N TRP A 66 -3.33 -7.86 -6.06
CA TRP A 66 -2.18 -8.22 -5.25
C TRP A 66 -2.34 -7.73 -3.80
N CYS A 67 -2.82 -6.50 -3.61
CA CYS A 67 -3.12 -5.97 -2.28
C CYS A 67 -4.15 -6.84 -1.56
N ASP A 68 -5.26 -7.20 -2.21
CA ASP A 68 -6.28 -8.11 -1.66
C ASP A 68 -5.68 -9.46 -1.24
N LYS A 69 -4.87 -10.06 -2.12
CA LYS A 69 -4.22 -11.35 -1.87
C LYS A 69 -3.32 -11.30 -0.64
N GLU A 70 -2.59 -10.21 -0.46
CA GLU A 70 -1.61 -10.03 0.61
C GLU A 70 -2.20 -9.35 1.86
N GLY A 71 -3.50 -9.03 1.87
CA GLY A 71 -4.18 -8.41 3.00
C GLY A 71 -3.79 -6.95 3.23
N PHE A 72 -3.43 -6.21 2.19
CA PHE A 72 -3.22 -4.77 2.25
C PHE A 72 -4.52 -4.02 1.96
N GLU A 73 -4.86 -3.06 2.82
CA GLU A 73 -5.87 -2.06 2.49
C GLU A 73 -5.32 -1.15 1.37
N PHE A 74 -6.14 -0.88 0.37
CA PHE A 74 -5.79 0.03 -0.71
C PHE A 74 -6.99 0.83 -1.18
N TYR A 75 -6.69 2.02 -1.71
CA TYR A 75 -7.66 2.97 -2.21
C TYR A 75 -7.11 3.66 -3.46
N THR A 76 -7.99 4.16 -4.32
CA THR A 76 -7.66 5.28 -5.20
C THR A 76 -7.57 6.57 -4.38
N VAL A 77 -7.06 7.65 -4.98
CA VAL A 77 -6.99 8.96 -4.29
C VAL A 77 -8.37 9.42 -3.85
N ASP A 78 -9.38 9.31 -4.72
CA ASP A 78 -10.73 9.76 -4.42
C ASP A 78 -11.37 8.93 -3.30
N GLU A 79 -11.19 7.61 -3.32
CA GLU A 79 -11.67 6.72 -2.26
C GLU A 79 -10.96 6.97 -0.93
N TYR A 80 -9.65 7.24 -0.95
CA TYR A 80 -8.90 7.55 0.26
C TYR A 80 -9.37 8.87 0.89
N MET A 81 -9.65 9.89 0.06
CA MET A 81 -10.21 11.16 0.54
C MET A 81 -11.58 10.97 1.22
N ILE A 82 -12.43 10.11 0.66
CA ILE A 82 -13.72 9.77 1.28
C ILE A 82 -13.51 8.99 2.58
N HIS A 83 -12.55 8.06 2.61
CA HIS A 83 -12.23 7.28 3.80
C HIS A 83 -11.80 8.18 4.96
N VAL A 84 -10.86 9.10 4.74
CA VAL A 84 -10.36 9.99 5.79
C VAL A 84 -11.41 11.01 6.25
N THR A 85 -12.28 11.48 5.35
CA THR A 85 -13.30 12.48 5.71
C THR A 85 -14.49 11.88 6.47
N ASN A 86 -14.76 10.59 6.32
CA ASN A 86 -15.84 9.91 7.04
C ASN A 86 -15.39 9.24 8.34
N ASN A 87 -14.08 9.01 8.51
CA ASN A 87 -13.51 8.32 9.67
C ASN A 87 -12.66 9.24 10.58
N GLY A 88 -12.46 10.50 10.20
CA GLY A 88 -11.83 11.54 11.04
C GLY A 88 -12.84 12.39 11.83
#